data_AF-A0A9D0VC50-F1
#
_entry.id   AF-A0A9D0VC50-F1
#
_cell.length_a   1.000
_cell.length_b   1.000
_cell.length_c   1.000
_cell.angle_alpha   90.00
_cell.angle_beta   90.00
_cell.angle_gamma   90.00
#
_symmetry.space_group_name_H-M   'P 1'
#
loop_
_entity.id
_entity.type
_entity.pdbx_description
1 polymer ?
#
loop_
_entity_poly.entity_id
_entity_poly.type
_entity_poly.pdbx_seq_one_letter_code
_entity_poly.pdbx_strand_id
1 'polypeptide(L)'
;MDRTLTGPVLIALLGIGCVGGSAETGDTSPPVELRWYTTCGDPVCGGYQGPFDDVPLCTDEAEGLTCDDEGAGCDPISDCNTLVICATEDPKQQPGGCPISRAVHKRDIAYLDADARSAAAQQALSMRLATWRYTWEGDAQRQHLGFIIDDQPQSPAVRADGEVVDLYGYTSLAIAALQEQAEQIEQLRAEVEALRGSCDAPGRRSGPAAEQP
;
A
#
# COMPACT_ATOMS: atom_id res chain seq x y z
N MET A 1 -18.94 10.17 -42.94
CA MET A 1 -18.89 11.56 -42.44
C MET A 1 -17.51 11.76 -41.81
N ASP A 2 -16.39 11.64 -42.52
CA ASP A 2 -15.96 12.29 -43.75
C ASP A 2 -15.86 13.82 -43.62
N ARG A 3 -14.67 14.31 -43.21
CA ARG A 3 -14.11 15.60 -43.60
C ARG A 3 -12.61 15.43 -43.80
N THR A 4 -12.30 14.96 -44.99
CA THR A 4 -11.05 15.21 -45.70
C THR A 4 -10.93 16.70 -46.04
N LEU A 5 -9.74 17.29 -45.89
CA LEU A 5 -9.34 18.47 -46.66
C LEU A 5 -7.85 18.38 -46.99
N THR A 6 -7.62 18.08 -48.27
CA THR A 6 -6.37 18.01 -49.00
C THR A 6 -6.16 19.34 -49.73
N GLY A 7 -4.92 19.86 -49.83
CA GLY A 7 -4.63 20.95 -50.77
C GLY A 7 -3.28 21.66 -50.58
N PRO A 8 -2.29 21.47 -51.47
CA PRO A 8 -0.91 22.00 -51.35
C PRO A 8 -0.68 23.30 -52.16
N VAL A 9 0.33 24.11 -51.80
CA VAL A 9 0.91 25.13 -52.68
C VAL A 9 2.44 25.23 -52.53
N LEU A 10 3.09 25.35 -53.70
CA LEU A 10 4.51 25.35 -54.03
C LEU A 10 5.34 26.56 -53.55
N ILE A 11 6.59 26.24 -53.15
CA ILE A 11 7.93 26.77 -53.55
C ILE A 11 8.11 28.28 -53.82
N ALA A 12 9.05 28.89 -53.06
CA ALA A 12 9.99 29.88 -53.58
C ALA A 12 11.36 29.78 -52.87
N LEU A 13 12.42 29.52 -53.64
CA LEU A 13 13.85 29.60 -53.28
C LEU A 13 14.39 31.00 -53.62
N LEU A 14 15.16 31.61 -52.71
CA LEU A 14 16.14 32.72 -52.85
C LEU A 14 16.22 33.35 -51.44
N GLY A 15 17.30 33.41 -50.67
CA GLY A 15 18.74 33.47 -50.91
C GLY A 15 19.31 34.47 -49.89
N ILE A 16 20.60 34.35 -49.56
CA ILE A 16 21.42 35.27 -48.74
C ILE A 16 21.42 34.97 -47.24
N GLY A 17 22.57 34.45 -46.78
CA GLY A 17 22.86 34.23 -45.38
C GLY A 17 23.19 35.51 -44.62
N CYS A 18 22.95 35.45 -43.32
CA CYS A 18 23.75 36.12 -42.30
C CYS A 18 23.96 35.09 -41.18
N VAL A 19 25.23 34.85 -40.88
CA VAL A 19 25.69 34.25 -39.63
C VAL A 19 25.06 35.04 -38.47
N GLY A 20 24.28 34.34 -37.65
CA GLY A 20 23.75 34.83 -36.39
C GLY A 20 23.66 33.63 -35.47
N GLY A 21 24.61 33.54 -34.55
CA GLY A 21 24.82 32.36 -33.72
C GLY A 21 23.55 31.92 -33.01
N SER A 22 23.27 30.62 -33.08
CA SER A 22 22.43 29.95 -32.11
C SER A 22 23.11 30.12 -30.76
N ALA A 23 22.67 31.11 -29.99
CA ALA A 23 22.84 31.08 -28.55
C ALA A 23 22.01 29.89 -28.08
N GLU A 24 22.65 28.74 -27.93
CA GLU A 24 22.15 27.70 -27.06
C GLU A 24 22.03 28.34 -25.68
N THR A 25 20.82 28.74 -25.32
CA THR A 25 20.49 29.00 -23.93
C THR A 25 20.61 27.66 -23.23
N GLY A 26 21.83 27.35 -22.80
CA GLY A 26 22.06 26.35 -21.78
C GLY A 26 21.13 26.69 -20.64
N ASP A 27 20.23 25.77 -20.35
CA ASP A 27 19.43 25.80 -19.15
C ASP A 27 20.40 25.64 -17.98
N THR A 28 20.99 26.74 -17.52
CA THR A 28 21.86 26.80 -16.36
C THR A 28 21.00 26.78 -15.10
N SER A 29 20.19 25.74 -14.96
CA SER A 29 19.68 25.38 -13.65
C SER A 29 20.89 25.06 -12.76
N PRO A 30 21.02 25.70 -11.58
CA PRO A 30 22.14 25.40 -10.69
C PRO A 30 22.14 23.89 -10.37
N PRO A 31 23.32 23.26 -10.23
CA PRO A 31 23.38 21.86 -9.84
C PRO A 31 22.60 21.66 -8.54
N VAL A 32 21.71 20.69 -8.52
CA VAL A 32 20.88 20.38 -7.35
C VAL A 32 21.82 19.89 -6.24
N GLU A 33 21.78 20.55 -5.08
CA GLU A 33 22.66 20.22 -3.96
C GLU A 33 22.25 18.87 -3.37
N LEU A 34 23.15 17.89 -3.45
CA LEU A 34 22.94 16.56 -2.88
C LEU A 34 23.19 16.55 -1.38
N ARG A 35 22.33 15.84 -0.65
CA ARG A 35 22.45 15.64 0.79
C ARG A 35 22.16 14.20 1.18
N TRP A 36 22.78 13.78 2.28
CA TRP A 36 22.47 12.53 2.94
C TRP A 36 21.09 12.62 3.61
N TYR A 37 20.22 11.65 3.36
CA TYR A 37 18.91 11.50 3.99
C TYR A 37 18.75 10.11 4.59
N THR A 38 17.98 10.00 5.68
CA THR A 38 17.61 8.68 6.23
C THR A 38 16.43 8.07 5.47
N THR A 39 16.41 6.75 5.33
CA THR A 39 15.23 6.00 4.90
C THR A 39 14.26 5.79 6.08
N CYS A 40 13.06 5.27 5.80
CA CYS A 40 12.04 5.04 6.82
C CYS A 40 12.42 3.99 7.87
N GLY A 41 13.35 3.07 7.54
CA GLY A 41 13.64 1.90 8.35
C GLY A 41 12.52 0.87 8.33
N ASP A 42 12.55 -0.03 9.30
CA ASP A 42 11.55 -1.08 9.46
C ASP A 42 10.17 -0.48 9.80
N PRO A 43 9.06 -1.07 9.29
CA PRO A 43 7.71 -0.67 9.70
C PRO A 43 7.47 -0.78 11.21
N VAL A 44 8.20 -1.67 11.89
CA VAL A 44 8.23 -1.83 13.35
C VAL A 44 9.68 -2.03 13.78
N CYS A 45 10.24 -1.07 14.53
CA CYS A 45 11.62 -1.16 14.98
C CYS A 45 11.82 -2.35 15.93
N GLY A 46 12.68 -3.30 15.52
CA GLY A 46 13.02 -4.50 16.28
C GLY A 46 14.44 -4.50 16.86
N GLY A 47 15.17 -3.39 16.73
CA GLY A 47 16.62 -3.33 16.89
C GLY A 47 17.36 -3.54 15.57
N TYR A 48 18.67 -3.34 15.62
CA TYR A 48 19.54 -3.53 14.47
C TYR A 48 19.59 -5.01 14.02
N GLN A 49 19.36 -5.26 12.73
CA GLN A 49 19.30 -6.59 12.11
C GLN A 49 20.42 -6.83 11.08
N GLY A 50 21.28 -5.86 10.82
CA GLY A 50 22.39 -5.99 9.89
C GLY A 50 23.58 -6.81 10.41
N PRO A 51 24.71 -6.85 9.69
CA PRO A 51 24.96 -6.12 8.43
C PRO A 51 24.11 -6.64 7.28
N PHE A 52 23.70 -5.73 6.39
CA PHE A 52 22.97 -6.07 5.17
C PHE A 52 23.95 -6.36 4.03
N ASP A 53 23.65 -7.37 3.22
CA ASP A 53 24.45 -7.69 2.05
C ASP A 53 24.50 -6.48 1.10
N ASP A 54 25.69 -6.22 0.56
CA ASP A 54 25.97 -5.12 -0.39
C ASP A 54 25.70 -3.69 0.14
N VAL A 55 25.54 -3.50 1.45
CA VAL A 55 25.45 -2.17 2.08
C VAL A 55 26.64 -1.94 3.03
N PRO A 56 27.55 -1.00 2.74
CA PRO A 56 28.67 -0.70 3.63
C PRO A 56 28.17 0.00 4.91
N LEU A 57 28.89 -0.18 6.02
CA LEU A 57 28.66 0.63 7.22
C LEU A 57 29.05 2.08 6.94
N CYS A 58 28.27 3.03 7.46
CA CYS A 58 28.64 4.44 7.39
C CYS A 58 29.91 4.71 8.21
N THR A 59 30.74 5.64 7.72
CA THR A 59 31.86 6.19 8.49
C THR A 59 31.51 7.58 8.99
N ASP A 60 31.32 8.52 8.05
CA ASP A 60 31.10 9.94 8.32
C ASP A 60 29.76 10.45 7.73
N GLU A 61 29.07 9.62 6.96
CA GLU A 61 27.78 9.93 6.37
C GLU A 61 26.72 10.11 7.46
N ALA A 62 26.03 11.24 7.43
CA ALA A 62 24.97 11.57 8.38
C ALA A 62 23.92 12.48 7.75
N GLU A 63 22.67 12.33 8.18
CA GLU A 63 21.54 13.10 7.66
C GLU A 63 21.80 14.62 7.65
N GLY A 64 21.53 15.25 6.52
CA GLY A 64 21.68 16.69 6.30
C GLY A 64 23.06 17.15 5.81
N LEU A 65 24.11 16.31 5.92
CA LEU A 65 25.42 16.60 5.36
C LEU A 65 25.38 16.54 3.82
N THR A 66 26.24 17.32 3.16
CA THR A 66 26.41 17.26 1.71
C THR A 66 27.08 15.95 1.30
N CYS A 67 26.76 15.50 0.09
CA CYS A 67 27.35 14.32 -0.52
C CYS A 67 27.58 14.56 -2.01
N ASP A 68 28.46 13.76 -2.62
CA ASP A 68 28.87 13.98 -4.01
C ASP A 68 28.24 12.97 -4.99
N ASP A 69 27.89 11.78 -4.51
CA ASP A 69 27.46 10.66 -5.34
C ASP A 69 25.98 10.32 -5.12
N GLU A 70 25.10 10.79 -6.00
CA GLU A 70 23.68 10.48 -5.94
C GLU A 70 23.42 8.96 -5.95
N GLY A 71 22.58 8.49 -5.02
CA GLY A 71 22.26 7.08 -4.84
C GLY A 71 23.30 6.29 -4.03
N ALA A 72 24.44 6.89 -3.66
CA ALA A 72 25.33 6.27 -2.67
C ALA A 72 24.56 6.05 -1.35
N GLY A 73 24.87 4.98 -0.64
CA GLY A 73 24.18 4.64 0.60
C GLY A 73 25.02 3.80 1.54
N CYS A 74 24.71 3.90 2.83
CA CYS A 74 25.39 3.17 3.89
C CYS A 74 24.46 2.90 5.07
N ASP A 75 24.88 1.97 5.93
CA ASP A 75 24.19 1.55 7.14
C ASP A 75 24.75 2.29 8.37
N PRO A 76 23.96 3.16 9.03
CA PRO A 76 24.37 3.90 10.22
C PRO A 76 24.26 3.07 11.52
N ILE A 77 23.93 1.78 11.44
CA ILE A 77 23.67 0.91 12.60
C ILE A 77 22.52 1.47 13.45
N SER A 78 21.39 1.70 12.80
CA SER A 78 20.19 2.23 13.43
C SER A 78 19.39 1.14 14.13
N ASP A 79 18.84 1.45 15.32
CA ASP A 79 17.92 0.57 16.05
C ASP A 79 16.60 0.28 15.30
N CYS A 80 16.36 0.96 14.17
CA CYS A 80 15.22 0.73 13.30
C CYS A 80 15.62 0.38 11.86
N ASN A 81 16.88 -0.04 11.63
CA ASN A 81 17.38 -0.42 10.31
C ASN A 81 17.16 0.66 9.22
N THR A 82 17.18 1.94 9.62
CA THR A 82 17.22 3.06 8.67
C THR A 82 18.58 3.06 7.98
N LEU A 83 18.59 3.20 6.66
CA LEU A 83 19.81 3.47 5.89
C LEU A 83 19.98 4.97 5.67
N VAL A 84 21.17 5.39 5.28
CA VAL A 84 21.45 6.75 4.82
C VAL A 84 21.72 6.70 3.32
N ILE A 85 21.07 7.58 2.54
CA ILE A 85 21.21 7.66 1.07
C ILE A 85 21.46 9.09 0.62
N CYS A 86 22.38 9.27 -0.33
CA CYS A 86 22.68 10.55 -0.94
C CYS A 86 21.64 10.83 -2.02
N ALA A 87 20.86 11.90 -1.86
CA ALA A 87 19.81 12.25 -2.80
C ALA A 87 19.63 13.76 -2.91
N THR A 88 18.86 14.18 -3.92
CA THR A 88 18.46 15.57 -4.13
C THR A 88 17.29 15.98 -3.24
N GLU A 89 16.47 15.03 -2.81
CA GLU A 89 15.29 15.25 -1.98
C GLU A 89 15.14 14.12 -0.94
N ASP A 90 14.45 14.41 0.17
CA ASP A 90 14.21 13.44 1.23
C ASP A 90 13.35 12.26 0.74
N PRO A 91 13.88 11.03 0.64
CA PRO A 91 13.15 9.87 0.14
C PRO A 91 11.93 9.53 0.99
N LYS A 92 11.89 9.94 2.27
CA LYS A 92 10.74 9.73 3.15
C LYS A 92 9.52 10.52 2.70
N GLN A 93 9.72 11.61 1.95
CA GLN A 93 8.67 12.52 1.48
C GLN A 93 8.30 12.31 0.01
N GLN A 94 9.03 11.42 -0.69
CA GLN A 94 8.80 11.09 -2.10
C GLN A 94 7.68 10.04 -2.30
N PRO A 95 7.16 9.89 -3.53
CA PRO A 95 6.32 8.75 -3.87
C PRO A 95 7.02 7.41 -3.52
N GLY A 96 6.34 6.56 -2.74
CA GLY A 96 6.94 5.32 -2.23
C GLY A 96 7.79 5.48 -0.96
N GLY A 97 7.87 6.70 -0.41
CA GLY A 97 8.49 7.01 0.87
C GLY A 97 7.69 6.51 2.08
N CYS A 98 7.85 7.16 3.23
CA CYS A 98 7.25 6.64 4.46
C CYS A 98 5.71 6.70 4.42
N PRO A 99 5.00 5.70 4.96
CA PRO A 99 3.54 5.75 5.02
C PRO A 99 3.01 6.99 5.77
N ILE A 100 2.23 7.84 5.10
CA ILE A 100 1.56 9.01 5.69
C ILE A 100 0.05 8.77 5.72
N SER A 101 -0.54 8.70 6.92
CA SER A 101 -1.97 8.42 7.12
C SER A 101 -2.80 9.63 7.58
N ARG A 102 -2.45 10.83 7.10
CA ARG A 102 -3.22 12.06 7.37
C ARG A 102 -4.06 12.46 6.16
N ALA A 103 -5.30 12.89 6.39
CA ALA A 103 -6.25 13.25 5.33
C ALA A 103 -5.75 14.37 4.41
N VAL A 104 -4.96 15.32 4.93
CA VAL A 104 -4.37 16.42 4.13
C VAL A 104 -3.45 15.91 3.01
N HIS A 105 -2.94 14.68 3.11
CA HIS A 105 -2.12 14.04 2.07
C HIS A 105 -2.90 13.04 1.20
N LYS A 106 -4.24 13.03 1.29
CA LYS A 106 -5.11 12.11 0.56
C LYS A 106 -6.20 12.89 -0.18
N ARG A 107 -6.64 12.36 -1.32
CA ARG A 107 -7.78 12.86 -2.10
C ARG A 107 -8.83 11.77 -2.24
N ASP A 108 -10.03 12.15 -2.65
CA ASP A 108 -11.12 11.22 -2.96
C ASP A 108 -11.47 10.25 -1.80
N ILE A 109 -11.42 10.76 -0.57
CA ILE A 109 -11.68 9.97 0.64
C ILE A 109 -13.19 9.68 0.75
N ALA A 110 -13.56 8.40 0.68
CA ALA A 110 -14.88 7.89 1.03
C ALA A 110 -14.75 6.84 2.14
N TYR A 111 -15.60 6.94 3.15
CA TYR A 111 -15.71 5.92 4.18
C TYR A 111 -16.59 4.76 3.69
N LEU A 112 -16.26 3.53 4.11
CA LEU A 112 -17.05 2.35 3.76
C LEU A 112 -18.40 2.38 4.49
N ASP A 113 -19.48 2.19 3.74
CA ASP A 113 -20.78 1.86 4.29
C ASP A 113 -20.85 0.37 4.70
N ALA A 114 -22.03 -0.10 5.11
CA ALA A 114 -22.21 -1.48 5.56
C ALA A 114 -21.93 -2.50 4.43
N ASP A 115 -22.41 -2.24 3.22
CA ASP A 115 -22.26 -3.15 2.08
C ASP A 115 -20.79 -3.23 1.65
N ALA A 116 -20.11 -2.08 1.55
CA ALA A 116 -18.70 -2.02 1.20
C ALA A 116 -17.81 -2.65 2.29
N ARG A 117 -18.14 -2.46 3.57
CA ARG A 117 -17.46 -3.13 4.68
C ARG A 117 -17.65 -4.65 4.62
N SER A 118 -18.88 -5.12 4.38
CA SER A 118 -19.17 -6.56 4.26
C SER A 118 -18.41 -7.18 3.08
N ALA A 119 -18.33 -6.49 1.93
CA ALA A 119 -17.55 -6.93 0.79
C ALA A 119 -16.04 -7.03 1.11
N ALA A 120 -15.49 -6.04 1.83
CA ALA A 120 -14.10 -6.08 2.29
C ALA A 120 -13.86 -7.23 3.30
N ALA A 121 -14.79 -7.44 4.24
CA ALA A 121 -14.74 -8.56 5.18
C ALA A 121 -14.75 -9.92 4.46
N GLN A 122 -15.60 -10.08 3.44
CA GLN A 122 -15.66 -11.31 2.64
C GLN A 122 -14.37 -11.56 1.87
N GLN A 123 -13.72 -10.51 1.33
CA GLN A 123 -12.39 -10.65 0.73
C GLN A 123 -11.39 -11.21 1.75
N ALA A 124 -11.32 -10.63 2.95
CA ALA A 124 -10.44 -11.12 4.01
C ALA A 124 -10.73 -12.60 4.38
N LEU A 125 -12.00 -12.96 4.56
CA LEU A 125 -12.40 -14.32 4.94
C LEU A 125 -12.19 -15.35 3.84
N SER A 126 -12.20 -14.93 2.58
CA SER A 126 -11.95 -15.80 1.42
C SER A 126 -10.46 -16.03 1.15
N MET A 127 -9.58 -15.29 1.82
CA MET A 127 -8.14 -15.37 1.62
C MET A 127 -7.59 -16.70 2.13
N ARG A 128 -6.96 -17.46 1.24
CA ARG A 128 -6.34 -18.75 1.59
C ARG A 128 -5.01 -18.51 2.27
N LEU A 129 -4.81 -19.14 3.42
CA LEU A 129 -3.52 -19.15 4.12
C LEU A 129 -2.73 -20.40 3.76
N ALA A 130 -1.43 -20.21 3.56
CA ALA A 130 -0.47 -21.25 3.24
C ALA A 130 0.79 -21.08 4.11
N THR A 131 1.48 -22.19 4.35
CA THR A 131 2.87 -22.16 4.81
C THR A 131 3.79 -22.36 3.63
N TRP A 132 4.88 -21.59 3.56
CA TRP A 132 5.77 -21.57 2.41
C TRP A 132 7.21 -21.28 2.81
N ARG A 133 8.13 -21.45 1.85
CA ARG A 133 9.54 -21.03 1.92
C ARG A 133 9.88 -20.38 0.59
N TYR A 134 10.77 -19.39 0.61
CA TYR A 134 11.31 -18.87 -0.64
C TYR A 134 12.14 -19.93 -1.36
N THR A 135 12.24 -19.83 -2.68
CA THR A 135 12.99 -20.79 -3.49
C THR A 135 14.49 -20.80 -3.21
N TRP A 136 15.02 -19.73 -2.59
CA TRP A 136 16.41 -19.62 -2.16
C TRP A 136 16.64 -20.04 -0.71
N GLU A 137 15.59 -20.36 0.05
CA GLU A 137 15.72 -20.85 1.43
C GLU A 137 15.96 -22.36 1.47
N GLY A 138 16.83 -22.79 2.39
CA GLY A 138 17.08 -24.21 2.64
C GLY A 138 16.03 -24.86 3.55
N ASP A 139 15.94 -26.19 3.53
CA ASP A 139 14.93 -26.96 4.28
C ASP A 139 14.97 -26.77 5.80
N ALA A 140 16.14 -26.42 6.34
CA ALA A 140 16.33 -26.17 7.77
C ALA A 140 15.74 -24.83 8.24
N GLN A 141 15.37 -23.93 7.32
CA GLN A 141 14.77 -22.64 7.67
C GLN A 141 13.30 -22.80 8.06
N ARG A 142 12.82 -21.91 8.93
CA ARG A 142 11.43 -21.89 9.40
C ARG A 142 10.51 -21.59 8.22
N GLN A 143 9.36 -22.25 8.17
CA GLN A 143 8.33 -21.88 7.19
C GLN A 143 7.71 -20.53 7.55
N HIS A 144 7.42 -19.75 6.53
CA HIS A 144 6.59 -18.55 6.61
C HIS A 144 5.11 -18.93 6.61
N LEU A 145 4.28 -18.03 7.12
CA LEU A 145 2.82 -18.13 7.08
C LEU A 145 2.28 -16.87 6.40
N GLY A 146 1.42 -17.04 5.40
CA GLY A 146 0.79 -15.93 4.72
C GLY A 146 -0.18 -16.39 3.64
N PHE A 147 -0.61 -15.47 2.78
CA PHE A 147 -1.40 -15.78 1.59
C PHE A 147 -0.51 -15.75 0.34
N ILE A 148 -0.98 -16.36 -0.75
CA ILE A 148 -0.31 -16.33 -2.06
C ILE A 148 -1.09 -15.36 -2.95
N ILE A 149 -0.39 -14.37 -3.52
CA ILE A 149 -1.01 -13.30 -4.32
C ILE A 149 -1.76 -13.86 -5.54
N ASP A 150 -1.26 -14.94 -6.14
CA ASP A 150 -1.88 -15.62 -7.30
C ASP A 150 -3.35 -16.05 -7.05
N ASP A 151 -3.72 -16.33 -5.80
CA ASP A 151 -5.09 -16.71 -5.45
C ASP A 151 -6.05 -15.51 -5.46
N GLN A 152 -5.55 -14.27 -5.25
CA GLN A 152 -6.34 -13.03 -5.19
C GLN A 152 -5.58 -11.80 -5.71
N PRO A 153 -5.18 -11.77 -7.00
CA PRO A 153 -4.25 -10.75 -7.52
C PRO A 153 -4.85 -9.35 -7.63
N GLN A 154 -6.16 -9.18 -7.41
CA GLN A 154 -6.86 -7.89 -7.46
C GLN A 154 -7.27 -7.40 -6.06
N SER A 155 -6.82 -8.08 -5.00
CA SER A 155 -7.09 -7.68 -3.63
C SER A 155 -6.39 -6.36 -3.29
N PRO A 156 -6.99 -5.47 -2.48
CA PRO A 156 -6.32 -4.27 -1.97
C PRO A 156 -5.10 -4.59 -1.08
N ALA A 157 -4.92 -5.86 -0.68
CA ALA A 157 -3.71 -6.35 -0.02
C ALA A 157 -2.52 -6.58 -0.98
N VAL A 158 -2.68 -6.28 -2.27
CA VAL A 158 -1.66 -6.49 -3.31
C VAL A 158 -1.32 -5.13 -3.92
N ARG A 159 -0.02 -4.84 -4.02
CA ARG A 159 0.45 -3.62 -4.69
C ARG A 159 0.14 -3.67 -6.18
N ALA A 160 0.13 -2.51 -6.82
CA ALA A 160 -0.20 -2.38 -8.23
C ALA A 160 0.74 -3.17 -9.18
N ASP A 161 1.96 -3.48 -8.73
CA ASP A 161 2.92 -4.32 -9.46
C ASP A 161 2.54 -5.82 -9.46
N GLY A 162 1.66 -6.26 -8.56
CA GLY A 162 1.21 -7.65 -8.44
C GLY A 162 2.21 -8.58 -7.74
N GLU A 163 3.36 -8.08 -7.33
CA GLU A 163 4.47 -8.90 -6.80
C GLU A 163 4.62 -8.75 -5.28
N VAL A 164 4.14 -7.65 -4.72
CA VAL A 164 4.38 -7.27 -3.33
C VAL A 164 3.07 -7.09 -2.57
N VAL A 165 3.05 -7.57 -1.33
CA VAL A 165 1.93 -7.35 -0.41
C VAL A 165 1.85 -5.87 -0.02
N ASP A 166 0.66 -5.28 -0.14
CA ASP A 166 0.33 -4.02 0.52
C ASP A 166 -0.11 -4.34 1.97
N LEU A 167 0.80 -4.15 2.92
CA LEU A 167 0.53 -4.41 4.34
C LEU A 167 -0.58 -3.52 4.91
N TYR A 168 -0.74 -2.30 4.41
CA TYR A 168 -1.78 -1.37 4.87
C TYR A 168 -3.16 -1.83 4.40
N GLY A 169 -3.26 -2.21 3.12
CA GLY A 169 -4.46 -2.83 2.55
C GLY A 169 -4.82 -4.14 3.23
N TYR A 170 -3.84 -5.03 3.43
CA TYR A 170 -4.03 -6.32 4.11
C TYR A 170 -4.56 -6.14 5.54
N THR A 171 -3.95 -5.25 6.32
CA THR A 171 -4.39 -4.99 7.70
C THR A 171 -5.78 -4.35 7.73
N SER A 172 -6.09 -3.48 6.77
CA SER A 172 -7.42 -2.85 6.67
C SER A 172 -8.53 -3.85 6.34
N LEU A 173 -8.25 -4.87 5.51
CA LEU A 173 -9.17 -5.99 5.27
C LEU A 173 -9.47 -6.77 6.56
N ALA A 174 -8.43 -7.04 7.36
CA ALA A 174 -8.61 -7.70 8.66
C ALA A 174 -9.48 -6.88 9.60
N ILE A 175 -9.30 -5.55 9.66
CA ILE A 175 -10.15 -4.65 10.44
C ILE A 175 -11.61 -4.72 9.98
N ALA A 176 -11.87 -4.70 8.66
CA ALA A 176 -13.22 -4.83 8.12
C ALA A 176 -13.89 -6.14 8.56
N ALA A 177 -13.16 -7.26 8.49
CA ALA A 177 -13.66 -8.55 8.95
C ALA A 177 -13.94 -8.60 10.46
N LEU A 178 -13.13 -7.92 11.28
CA LEU A 178 -13.37 -7.82 12.72
C LEU A 178 -14.62 -7.00 13.04
N GLN A 179 -14.82 -5.89 12.33
CA GLN A 179 -16.01 -5.05 12.49
C GLN A 179 -17.29 -5.79 12.08
N GLU A 180 -17.25 -6.50 10.95
CA GLU A 180 -18.35 -7.33 10.47
C GLU A 180 -18.69 -8.45 11.46
N GLN A 181 -17.68 -9.16 11.97
CA GLN A 181 -17.90 -10.18 13.01
C GLN A 181 -18.50 -9.58 14.29
N ALA A 182 -18.09 -8.39 14.71
CA ALA A 182 -18.65 -7.73 15.89
C ALA A 182 -20.15 -7.43 15.72
N GLU A 183 -20.58 -6.96 14.55
CA GLU A 183 -21.99 -6.74 14.24
C GLU A 183 -22.80 -8.03 14.25
N GLN A 184 -22.28 -9.09 13.62
CA GLN A 184 -22.93 -10.40 13.60
C GLN A 184 -23.05 -10.99 15.02
N ILE A 185 -22.03 -10.79 15.88
CA ILE A 185 -22.08 -11.23 17.28
C ILE A 185 -23.20 -10.53 18.04
N GLU A 186 -23.36 -9.22 17.88
CA GLU A 186 -24.43 -8.46 18.54
C GLU A 186 -25.81 -8.89 18.03
N GLN A 187 -25.97 -9.10 16.72
CA GLN A 187 -27.21 -9.63 16.15
C GLN A 187 -27.56 -11.01 16.72
N LEU A 188 -26.60 -11.94 16.70
CA LEU A 188 -26.80 -13.30 17.20
C LEU A 188 -27.12 -13.31 18.70
N ARG A 189 -26.52 -12.42 19.49
CA ARG A 189 -26.85 -12.26 20.92
C ARG A 189 -28.29 -11.81 21.12
N ALA A 190 -28.76 -10.83 20.34
CA ALA A 190 -30.14 -10.36 20.41
C ALA A 190 -31.13 -11.47 20.00
N GLU A 191 -30.83 -12.24 18.96
CA GLU A 191 -31.66 -13.37 18.52
C GLU A 191 -31.73 -14.47 19.59
N VAL A 192 -30.60 -14.83 20.20
CA VAL A 192 -30.56 -15.81 21.30
C VAL A 192 -31.42 -15.35 22.48
N GLU A 193 -31.37 -14.08 22.85
CA GLU A 193 -32.18 -13.53 23.95
C GLU A 193 -33.68 -13.56 23.61
N ALA A 194 -34.05 -13.15 22.40
CA ALA A 194 -35.43 -13.21 21.93
C ALA A 194 -35.98 -14.65 21.91
N LEU A 195 -35.19 -15.61 21.44
CA LEU A 195 -35.55 -17.02 21.43
C LEU A 195 -35.74 -17.59 22.83
N ARG A 196 -34.83 -17.28 23.76
CA ARG A 196 -34.96 -17.69 25.18
C ARG A 196 -36.24 -17.15 25.80
N GLY A 197 -36.53 -15.86 25.62
CA GLY A 197 -37.77 -15.25 26.09
C GLY A 197 -39.02 -15.89 25.50
N SER A 198 -38.97 -16.35 24.24
CA SER A 198 -40.10 -17.04 23.60
C SER A 198 -40.34 -18.46 24.13
N CYS A 199 -39.29 -19.16 24.54
CA CYS A 199 -39.36 -20.50 25.14
C CYS A 199 -39.83 -20.46 26.60
N ASP A 200 -39.51 -19.38 27.34
CA ASP A 200 -39.88 -19.20 28.75
C ASP A 200 -41.32 -18.65 28.93
N ALA A 201 -41.95 -18.14 27.88
CA ALA A 201 -43.35 -17.75 27.91
C ALA A 201 -44.26 -19.00 28.05
N PRO A 202 -45.18 -19.08 29.02
CA PRO A 202 -46.03 -20.25 29.21
C PRO A 202 -46.88 -20.49 27.95
N GLY A 203 -46.60 -21.61 27.29
CA GLY A 203 -47.23 -21.99 26.03
C GLY A 203 -48.75 -21.90 26.10
N ARG A 204 -49.32 -20.98 25.34
CA ARG A 204 -50.76 -20.96 25.04
C ARG A 204 -51.05 -22.17 24.16
N ARG A 205 -51.20 -23.34 24.80
CA ARG A 205 -51.74 -24.54 24.17
C ARG A 205 -53.18 -24.24 23.77
N SER A 206 -53.35 -23.80 22.53
CA SER A 206 -54.64 -23.78 21.84
C SER A 206 -55.08 -25.23 21.63
N GLY A 207 -55.61 -25.87 22.68
CA GLY A 207 -56.38 -27.10 22.51
C GLY A 207 -57.67 -26.77 21.75
N PRO A 208 -58.11 -27.61 20.80
CA PRO A 208 -59.37 -27.38 20.10
C PRO A 208 -60.52 -27.35 21.12
N ALA A 209 -61.38 -26.34 21.01
CA ALA A 209 -62.57 -26.22 21.83
C ALA A 209 -63.42 -27.48 21.67
N ALA A 210 -63.66 -28.18 22.78
CA ALA A 210 -64.60 -29.28 22.82
C ALA A 210 -66.01 -28.72 22.59
N GLU A 211 -66.60 -29.08 21.45
CA GLU A 211 -68.01 -28.89 21.16
C GLU A 211 -68.83 -29.75 22.15
N GLN A 212 -69.73 -29.11 22.91
CA GLN A 212 -70.65 -29.76 23.85
C GLN A 212 -72.03 -29.94 23.19
N PRO A 213 -72.79 -30.98 23.59
CA PRO A 213 -73.81 -31.64 22.77
C PRO A 213 -75.09 -30.84 22.53
#